data_AF-A0A659QU45-F1
#
_entry.id   AF-A0A659QU45-F1
#
_cell.length_a   1.000
_cell.length_b   1.000
_cell.length_c   1.000
_cell.angle_alpha   90.00
_cell.angle_beta   90.00
_cell.angle_gamma   90.00
#
_symmetry.space_group_name_H-M   'P 1'
#
loop_
_entity.id
_entity.type
_entity.pdbx_description
1 polymer ?
#
loop_
_entity_poly.entity_id
_entity_poly.type
_entity_poly.pdbx_seq_one_letter_code
_entity_poly.pdbx_strand_id
1 'polypeptide(L)'
;MSSFDYLKTAIKQQGCTLQQVADASGMTKGYLSQLLNAKIKSPSAQKLEALHRFLGLEFPRRQKNIGVVFGKFYPLHTGHIYLIQRACSQVDELHIIMGYDDTRDRGLFEDSAMSQQPTVSDRLRWLLQTFKYQKNIRIHAFNEEGMEPYPHGWDVWSNGIKAFMAEKGIQPSWIYTSEEADAPQYLEHLGIETVLVDPERTFMNISGAQIRENPFRYWASNRA
;
A
#
# COMPACT_ATOMS: atom_id res chain seq x y z
N MET A 1 3.58 -19.22 1.73
CA MET A 1 2.28 -19.17 1.04
C MET A 1 2.34 -20.09 -0.17
N SER A 2 1.30 -20.88 -0.43
CA SER A 2 1.25 -21.78 -1.59
C SER A 2 1.09 -20.97 -2.88
N SER A 3 1.70 -21.42 -3.97
CA SER A 3 1.57 -20.83 -5.31
C SER A 3 0.12 -20.63 -5.76
N PHE A 4 -0.85 -21.33 -5.16
CA PHE A 4 -2.26 -21.32 -5.56
C PHE A 4 -3.22 -20.73 -4.51
N ASP A 5 -2.74 -20.09 -3.44
CA ASP A 5 -3.62 -19.51 -2.41
C ASP A 5 -4.53 -18.40 -2.99
N TYR A 6 -4.04 -17.67 -3.99
CA TYR A 6 -4.85 -16.67 -4.71
C TYR A 6 -6.09 -17.25 -5.39
N LEU A 7 -6.03 -18.49 -5.88
CA LEU A 7 -7.19 -19.16 -6.49
C LEU A 7 -8.23 -19.48 -5.43
N LYS A 8 -7.81 -19.87 -4.22
CA LYS A 8 -8.72 -20.09 -3.10
C LYS A 8 -9.43 -18.79 -2.72
N THR A 9 -8.69 -17.68 -2.66
CA THR A 9 -9.25 -16.36 -2.37
C THR A 9 -10.26 -15.94 -3.45
N ALA A 10 -9.93 -16.10 -4.73
CA ALA A 10 -10.84 -15.76 -5.84
C ALA A 10 -12.12 -16.60 -5.83
N ILE A 11 -12.01 -17.92 -5.60
CA ILE A 11 -13.18 -18.81 -5.47
C ILE A 11 -14.08 -18.35 -4.31
N LYS A 12 -13.48 -18.00 -3.16
CA LYS A 12 -14.21 -17.50 -1.99
C LYS A 12 -14.92 -16.17 -2.29
N GLN A 13 -14.26 -15.25 -3.00
CA GLN A 13 -14.82 -13.94 -3.36
C GLN A 13 -15.98 -14.04 -4.34
N GLN A 14 -15.95 -14.97 -5.30
CA GLN A 14 -17.09 -15.22 -6.20
C GLN A 14 -18.24 -16.00 -5.54
N GLY A 15 -18.04 -16.53 -4.32
CA GLY A 15 -19.07 -17.32 -3.63
C GLY A 15 -19.39 -18.67 -4.31
N CYS A 16 -18.49 -19.18 -5.15
CA CYS A 16 -18.70 -20.44 -5.87
C CYS A 16 -18.25 -21.65 -5.04
N THR A 17 -18.94 -22.78 -5.21
CA THR A 17 -18.50 -24.06 -4.66
C THR A 17 -17.36 -24.66 -5.48
N LEU A 18 -16.55 -25.51 -4.85
CA LEU A 18 -15.47 -26.22 -5.54
C LEU A 18 -15.96 -27.09 -6.71
N GLN A 19 -17.20 -27.59 -6.63
CA GLN A 19 -17.80 -28.38 -7.70
C GLN A 19 -18.11 -27.51 -8.93
N GLN A 20 -18.78 -26.37 -8.73
CA GLN A 20 -19.10 -25.42 -9.82
C GLN A 20 -17.86 -24.94 -10.56
N VAL A 21 -16.79 -24.62 -9.82
CA VAL A 21 -15.51 -24.19 -10.41
C VAL A 21 -14.88 -25.31 -11.22
N ALA A 22 -14.92 -26.55 -10.72
CA ALA A 22 -14.36 -27.71 -11.39
C ALA A 22 -15.09 -28.00 -12.71
N ASP A 23 -16.43 -28.00 -12.69
CA ASP A 23 -17.27 -28.23 -13.87
C ASP A 23 -17.06 -27.14 -14.92
N ALA A 24 -17.06 -25.87 -14.53
CA ALA A 24 -16.86 -24.75 -15.44
C ALA A 24 -15.44 -24.69 -16.04
N SER A 25 -14.45 -25.24 -15.34
CA SER A 25 -13.05 -25.27 -15.79
C SER A 25 -12.66 -26.58 -16.46
N GLY A 26 -13.62 -27.48 -16.72
CA GLY A 26 -13.38 -28.76 -17.41
C GLY A 26 -12.46 -29.72 -16.64
N MET A 27 -12.53 -29.73 -15.30
CA MET A 27 -11.70 -30.60 -14.47
C MET A 27 -12.52 -31.29 -13.38
N THR A 28 -11.99 -32.38 -12.81
CA THR A 28 -12.65 -33.05 -11.69
C THR A 28 -12.43 -32.25 -10.39
N LYS A 29 -13.40 -32.31 -9.48
CA LYS A 29 -13.28 -31.72 -8.12
C LYS A 29 -12.01 -32.20 -7.39
N GLY A 30 -11.65 -33.48 -7.57
CA GLY A 30 -10.42 -34.06 -7.01
C GLY A 30 -9.15 -33.42 -7.58
N TYR A 31 -9.08 -33.23 -8.89
CA TYR A 31 -7.95 -32.55 -9.55
C TYR A 31 -7.84 -31.10 -9.07
N LEU A 32 -8.95 -30.36 -9.03
CA LEU A 32 -8.96 -28.98 -8.53
C LEU A 32 -8.50 -28.90 -7.07
N SER A 33 -8.95 -29.82 -6.21
CA SER A 33 -8.49 -29.90 -4.81
C SER A 33 -6.98 -30.15 -4.69
N GLN A 34 -6.43 -31.07 -5.50
CA GLN A 34 -4.99 -31.33 -5.53
C GLN A 34 -4.20 -30.12 -6.04
N LEU A 35 -4.72 -29.41 -7.06
CA LEU A 35 -4.13 -28.19 -7.58
C LEU A 35 -4.03 -27.10 -6.51
N LEU A 36 -5.14 -26.79 -5.84
CA LEU A 36 -5.21 -25.74 -4.81
C LEU A 36 -4.30 -26.05 -3.60
N ASN A 37 -4.03 -27.32 -3.34
CA ASN A 37 -3.13 -27.78 -2.27
C ASN A 37 -1.68 -27.99 -2.74
N ALA A 38 -1.32 -27.49 -3.93
CA ALA A 38 0.02 -27.60 -4.53
C ALA A 38 0.54 -29.05 -4.64
N LYS A 39 -0.35 -30.04 -4.74
CA LYS A 39 0.00 -31.46 -4.91
C LYS A 39 0.31 -31.81 -6.37
N ILE A 40 -0.02 -30.93 -7.32
CA ILE A 40 0.23 -31.10 -8.75
C ILE A 40 1.50 -30.33 -9.11
N LYS A 41 2.56 -31.03 -9.49
CA LYS A 41 3.86 -30.43 -9.83
C LYS A 41 3.83 -29.64 -11.15
N SER A 42 3.09 -30.13 -12.13
CA SER A 42 3.03 -29.53 -13.48
C SER A 42 1.58 -29.50 -14.01
N PRO A 43 0.77 -28.54 -13.56
CA PRO A 43 -0.60 -28.40 -14.03
C PRO A 43 -0.66 -28.00 -15.52
N SER A 44 -1.64 -28.54 -16.24
CA SER A 44 -1.91 -28.18 -17.64
C SER A 44 -2.23 -26.69 -17.79
N ALA A 45 -1.53 -26.02 -18.72
CA ALA A 45 -1.77 -24.60 -19.05
C ALA A 45 -3.21 -24.35 -19.48
N GLN A 46 -3.80 -25.25 -20.28
CA GLN A 46 -5.20 -25.15 -20.72
C GLN A 46 -6.18 -25.20 -19.54
N LYS A 47 -5.93 -26.06 -18.54
CA LYS A 47 -6.76 -26.15 -17.33
C LYS A 47 -6.61 -24.93 -16.45
N LEU A 48 -5.40 -24.37 -16.35
CA LEU A 48 -5.16 -23.13 -15.64
C LEU A 48 -5.85 -21.96 -16.33
N GLU A 49 -5.74 -21.84 -17.65
CA GLU A 49 -6.39 -20.78 -18.42
C GLU A 49 -7.91 -20.81 -18.25
N ALA A 50 -8.53 -21.99 -18.35
CA ALA A 50 -9.97 -22.16 -18.13
C ALA A 50 -10.40 -21.71 -16.72
N LEU A 51 -9.61 -22.07 -15.71
CA LEU A 51 -9.85 -21.66 -14.33
C LEU A 51 -9.71 -20.14 -14.13
N HIS A 52 -8.68 -19.51 -14.71
CA HIS A 52 -8.50 -18.06 -14.63
C HIS A 52 -9.64 -17.33 -15.33
N ARG A 53 -10.05 -17.80 -16.52
CA ARG A 53 -11.18 -17.25 -17.28
C ARG A 53 -12.49 -17.31 -16.48
N PHE A 54 -12.77 -18.44 -15.84
CA PHE A 54 -13.96 -18.58 -14.98
C PHE A 54 -13.91 -17.65 -13.76
N LEU A 55 -12.75 -17.52 -13.14
CA LEU A 55 -12.54 -16.68 -11.97
C LEU A 55 -12.36 -15.17 -12.30
N GLY A 56 -12.38 -14.79 -13.58
CA GLY A 56 -12.14 -13.40 -14.01
C GLY A 56 -10.72 -12.92 -13.74
N LEU A 57 -9.75 -13.83 -13.72
CA LEU A 57 -8.33 -13.56 -13.48
C LEU A 57 -7.55 -13.48 -14.80
N GLU A 58 -6.50 -12.68 -14.83
CA GLU A 58 -5.57 -12.61 -15.97
C GLU A 58 -4.77 -13.91 -16.13
N PHE A 59 -4.54 -14.34 -17.38
CA PHE A 59 -3.71 -15.50 -17.72
C PHE A 59 -2.81 -15.21 -18.95
N PRO A 60 -1.50 -15.54 -18.93
CA PRO A 60 -0.75 -16.07 -17.78
C PRO A 60 -0.72 -15.03 -16.65
N ARG A 61 -0.81 -15.51 -15.41
CA ARG A 61 -0.80 -14.60 -14.26
C ARG A 61 0.55 -13.88 -14.22
N ARG A 62 0.52 -12.56 -14.38
CA ARG A 62 1.66 -11.72 -14.00
C ARG A 62 1.57 -11.44 -12.52
N GLN A 63 2.64 -11.76 -11.80
CA GLN A 63 2.78 -11.28 -10.44
C GLN A 63 3.00 -9.77 -10.54
N LYS A 64 2.04 -8.99 -10.02
CA LYS A 64 2.18 -7.54 -10.00
C LYS A 64 3.35 -7.16 -9.08
N ASN A 65 4.21 -6.29 -9.55
CA ASN A 65 5.15 -5.57 -8.72
C ASN A 65 4.37 -4.52 -7.92
N ILE A 66 4.29 -4.67 -6.59
CA ILE A 66 3.49 -3.80 -5.73
C ILE A 66 4.42 -2.94 -4.86
N GLY A 67 4.22 -1.63 -4.88
CA GLY A 67 4.91 -0.69 -4.00
C GLY A 67 4.01 -0.18 -2.87
N VAL A 68 4.59 0.20 -1.75
CA VAL A 68 3.90 0.93 -0.67
C VAL A 68 4.66 2.21 -0.31
N VAL A 69 3.91 3.28 -0.02
CA VAL A 69 4.41 4.51 0.61
C VAL A 69 3.60 4.74 1.89
N PHE A 70 4.29 4.95 3.01
CA PHE A 70 3.69 5.39 4.26
C PHE A 70 3.85 6.90 4.42
N GLY A 71 2.87 7.55 5.04
CA GLY A 71 3.02 8.97 5.34
C GLY A 71 1.87 9.55 6.16
N LYS A 72 2.17 10.60 6.92
CA LYS A 72 1.15 11.37 7.65
C LYS A 72 0.41 12.36 6.74
N PHE A 73 1.10 12.85 5.70
CA PHE A 73 0.63 13.87 4.75
C PHE A 73 0.01 15.09 5.43
N TYR A 74 0.72 15.65 6.41
CA TYR A 74 0.25 16.72 7.30
C TYR A 74 1.16 17.96 7.24
N PRO A 75 1.04 18.80 6.20
CA PRO A 75 0.19 18.63 5.02
C PRO A 75 0.84 17.80 3.90
N LEU A 76 0.06 17.48 2.86
CA LEU A 76 0.60 16.97 1.59
C LEU A 76 1.41 18.10 0.92
N HIS A 77 2.56 17.77 0.34
CA HIS A 77 3.46 18.76 -0.24
C HIS A 77 4.25 18.19 -1.41
N THR A 78 4.93 19.04 -2.16
CA THR A 78 5.62 18.65 -3.40
C THR A 78 6.69 17.56 -3.22
N GLY A 79 7.40 17.52 -2.09
CA GLY A 79 8.28 16.39 -1.74
C GLY A 79 7.56 15.03 -1.69
N HIS A 80 6.40 14.94 -1.03
CA HIS A 80 5.57 13.73 -1.06
C HIS A 80 5.11 13.40 -2.49
N ILE A 81 4.69 14.41 -3.25
CA ILE A 81 4.23 14.22 -4.63
C ILE A 81 5.36 13.63 -5.49
N TYR A 82 6.58 14.13 -5.34
CA TYR A 82 7.75 13.61 -6.03
C TYR A 82 8.04 12.15 -5.65
N LEU A 83 8.11 11.83 -4.35
CA LEU A 83 8.27 10.46 -3.86
C LEU A 83 7.23 9.51 -4.47
N ILE A 84 5.95 9.87 -4.41
CA ILE A 84 4.85 9.07 -4.90
C ILE A 84 4.92 8.90 -6.42
N GLN A 85 5.24 9.96 -7.17
CA GLN A 85 5.38 9.86 -8.64
C GLN A 85 6.53 8.95 -9.05
N ARG A 86 7.68 9.04 -8.36
CA ARG A 86 8.83 8.16 -8.62
C ARG A 86 8.50 6.70 -8.29
N ALA A 87 7.85 6.45 -7.16
CA ALA A 87 7.42 5.11 -6.76
C ALA A 87 6.41 4.52 -7.76
N CYS A 88 5.38 5.30 -8.12
CA CYS A 88 4.30 4.90 -9.03
C CYS A 88 4.82 4.49 -10.42
N SER A 89 5.91 5.11 -10.89
CA SER A 89 6.51 4.77 -12.19
C SER A 89 7.29 3.45 -12.23
N GLN A 90 7.57 2.84 -11.07
CA GLN A 90 8.42 1.65 -10.93
C GLN A 90 7.64 0.37 -10.60
N VAL A 91 6.33 0.49 -10.37
CA VAL A 91 5.47 -0.60 -9.90
C VAL A 91 4.19 -0.69 -10.71
N ASP A 92 3.63 -1.90 -10.81
CA ASP A 92 2.33 -2.12 -11.48
C ASP A 92 1.17 -1.54 -10.64
N GLU A 93 1.33 -1.50 -9.32
CA GLU A 93 0.35 -0.97 -8.37
C GLU A 93 1.06 -0.33 -7.17
N LEU A 94 0.67 0.88 -6.80
CA LEU A 94 1.22 1.62 -5.66
C LEU A 94 0.12 1.84 -4.61
N HIS A 95 0.39 1.43 -3.37
CA HIS A 95 -0.48 1.68 -2.23
C HIS A 95 0.08 2.81 -1.36
N ILE A 96 -0.69 3.87 -1.20
CA ILE A 96 -0.39 4.95 -0.26
C ILE A 96 -1.17 4.67 1.02
N ILE A 97 -0.48 4.48 2.14
CA ILE A 97 -1.08 4.24 3.44
C ILE A 97 -0.87 5.48 4.30
N MET A 98 -1.95 6.23 4.49
CA MET A 98 -1.96 7.45 5.29
C MET A 98 -2.24 7.13 6.76
N GLY A 99 -1.22 7.28 7.60
CA GLY A 99 -1.33 7.14 9.05
C GLY A 99 -1.99 8.37 9.69
N TYR A 100 -2.96 8.16 10.57
CA TYR A 100 -3.58 9.22 11.37
C TYR A 100 -3.70 8.82 12.84
N ASP A 101 -3.58 9.80 13.71
CA ASP A 101 -3.79 9.67 15.16
C ASP A 101 -4.31 11.03 15.64
N ASP A 102 -5.53 11.06 16.18
CA ASP A 102 -6.21 12.32 16.52
C ASP A 102 -5.47 13.12 17.59
N THR A 103 -4.84 12.45 18.56
CA THR A 103 -4.11 13.11 19.67
C THR A 103 -2.83 13.75 19.17
N ARG A 104 -2.03 12.99 18.42
CA ARG A 104 -0.78 13.43 17.81
C ARG A 104 -1.03 14.51 16.76
N ASP A 105 -2.05 14.35 15.91
CA ASP A 105 -2.35 15.29 14.85
C ASP A 105 -2.89 16.61 15.41
N ARG A 106 -3.63 16.56 16.54
CA ARG A 106 -3.98 17.75 17.33
C ARG A 106 -2.75 18.47 17.88
N GLY A 107 -1.84 17.74 18.54
CA GLY A 107 -0.59 18.33 19.06
C GLY A 107 0.24 19.01 17.95
N LEU A 108 0.38 18.35 16.80
CA LEU A 108 1.05 18.94 15.64
C LEU A 108 0.40 20.22 15.10
N PHE A 109 -0.91 20.37 15.26
CA PHE A 109 -1.59 21.60 14.88
C PHE A 109 -1.33 22.70 15.91
N GLU A 110 -1.46 22.38 17.19
CA GLU A 110 -1.24 23.32 18.31
C GLU A 110 0.20 23.86 18.32
N ASP A 111 1.17 23.03 17.95
CA ASP A 111 2.59 23.39 17.84
C ASP A 111 2.96 24.06 16.50
N SER A 112 1.97 24.34 15.63
CA SER A 112 2.21 24.90 14.30
C SER A 112 1.73 26.34 14.13
N ALA A 113 2.18 26.99 13.06
CA ALA A 113 1.66 28.27 12.60
C ALA A 113 0.48 28.13 11.62
N MET A 114 -0.14 26.95 11.54
CA MET A 114 -1.27 26.72 10.63
C MET A 114 -2.54 27.41 11.16
N SER A 115 -3.30 28.04 10.26
CA SER A 115 -4.55 28.70 10.61
C SER A 115 -5.72 27.73 10.84
N GLN A 116 -5.63 26.52 10.29
CA GLN A 116 -6.66 25.50 10.40
C GLN A 116 -6.01 24.12 10.43
N GLN A 117 -6.53 23.24 11.29
CA GLN A 117 -6.13 21.85 11.34
C GLN A 117 -6.60 21.08 10.09
N PRO A 118 -5.70 20.42 9.35
CA PRO A 118 -6.08 19.42 8.36
C PRO A 118 -6.76 18.22 9.00
N THR A 119 -8.01 17.94 8.63
CA THR A 119 -8.69 16.72 9.09
C THR A 119 -8.18 15.48 8.33
N VAL A 120 -8.53 14.28 8.80
CA VAL A 120 -8.31 13.03 8.04
C VAL A 120 -8.97 13.12 6.65
N SER A 121 -10.20 13.64 6.59
CA SER A 121 -10.95 13.83 5.35
C SER A 121 -10.27 14.81 4.38
N ASP A 122 -9.67 15.90 4.90
CA ASP A 122 -8.94 16.86 4.07
C ASP A 122 -7.70 16.23 3.45
N ARG A 123 -6.92 15.50 4.24
CA ARG A 123 -5.71 14.81 3.75
C ARG A 123 -6.02 13.72 2.74
N LEU A 124 -7.07 12.91 2.99
CA LEU A 124 -7.55 11.94 2.00
C LEU A 124 -7.99 12.64 0.72
N ARG A 125 -8.72 13.75 0.82
CA ARG A 125 -9.16 14.52 -0.34
C ARG A 125 -7.96 15.05 -1.13
N TRP A 126 -6.92 15.56 -0.48
CA TRP A 126 -5.71 16.02 -1.16
C TRP A 126 -5.06 14.89 -1.95
N LEU A 127 -4.80 13.73 -1.31
CA LEU A 127 -4.22 12.57 -1.99
C LEU A 127 -5.09 12.13 -3.19
N LEU A 128 -6.41 12.00 -2.99
CA LEU A 128 -7.34 11.57 -4.04
C LEU A 128 -7.39 12.56 -5.21
N GLN A 129 -7.35 13.86 -4.95
CA GLN A 129 -7.39 14.89 -5.99
C GLN A 129 -6.08 15.00 -6.76
N THR A 130 -4.95 15.00 -6.04
CA THR A 130 -3.61 15.09 -6.65
C THR A 130 -3.31 13.88 -7.53
N PHE A 131 -3.73 12.68 -7.13
CA PHE A 131 -3.46 11.43 -7.85
C PHE A 131 -4.65 10.86 -8.63
N LYS A 132 -5.67 11.68 -8.93
CA LYS A 132 -6.93 11.22 -9.56
C LYS A 132 -6.77 10.56 -10.93
N TYR A 133 -5.69 10.83 -11.66
CA TYR A 133 -5.46 10.30 -13.00
C TYR A 133 -4.53 9.08 -13.01
N GLN A 134 -3.90 8.75 -11.89
CA GLN A 134 -2.98 7.63 -11.74
C GLN A 134 -3.78 6.38 -11.36
N LYS A 135 -4.21 5.63 -12.38
CA LYS A 135 -5.10 4.46 -12.22
C LYS A 135 -4.49 3.32 -11.39
N ASN A 136 -3.17 3.27 -11.27
CA ASN A 136 -2.43 2.28 -10.49
C ASN A 136 -2.16 2.71 -9.04
N ILE A 137 -2.64 3.86 -8.59
CA ILE A 137 -2.52 4.30 -7.20
C ILE A 137 -3.78 3.93 -6.41
N ARG A 138 -3.58 3.33 -5.23
CA ARG A 138 -4.62 3.04 -4.23
C ARG A 138 -4.30 3.77 -2.93
N ILE A 139 -5.25 4.54 -2.41
CA ILE A 139 -5.06 5.33 -1.18
C ILE A 139 -5.87 4.72 -0.06
N HIS A 140 -5.25 4.60 1.10
CA HIS A 140 -5.82 4.01 2.31
C HIS A 140 -5.58 4.92 3.52
N ALA A 141 -6.51 4.91 4.46
CA ALA A 141 -6.29 5.48 5.79
C ALA A 141 -5.99 4.35 6.78
N PHE A 142 -5.05 4.59 7.69
CA PHE A 142 -4.65 3.67 8.74
C PHE A 142 -4.67 4.38 10.08
N ASN A 143 -5.44 3.83 11.03
CA ASN A 143 -5.53 4.38 12.39
C ASN A 143 -4.32 3.93 13.20
N GLU A 144 -3.56 4.90 13.72
CA GLU A 144 -2.38 4.70 14.56
C GLU A 144 -2.66 5.04 16.04
N GLU A 145 -3.93 5.28 16.41
CA GLU A 145 -4.32 5.58 17.79
C GLU A 145 -3.86 4.50 18.77
N GLY A 146 -3.24 4.95 19.86
CA GLY A 146 -2.73 4.09 20.92
C GLY A 146 -1.41 3.39 20.59
N MET A 147 -0.81 3.68 19.43
CA MET A 147 0.57 3.29 19.13
C MET A 147 1.53 4.29 19.77
N GLU A 148 2.69 3.81 20.21
CA GLU A 148 3.72 4.71 20.71
C GLU A 148 4.19 5.67 19.60
N PRO A 149 4.46 6.95 19.93
CA PRO A 149 4.98 7.89 18.94
C PRO A 149 6.36 7.49 18.41
N TYR A 150 6.59 7.79 17.13
CA TYR A 150 7.91 7.73 16.51
C TYR A 150 8.96 8.49 17.35
N PRO A 151 10.18 7.96 17.54
CA PRO A 151 10.77 6.79 16.87
C PRO A 151 10.51 5.43 17.55
N HIS A 152 9.64 5.37 18.56
CA HIS A 152 9.27 4.12 19.24
C HIS A 152 8.04 3.46 18.59
N GLY A 153 7.63 2.30 19.08
CA GLY A 153 6.38 1.63 18.65
C GLY A 153 6.42 0.86 17.33
N TRP A 154 7.59 0.64 16.72
CA TRP A 154 7.72 -0.11 15.46
C TRP A 154 7.17 -1.54 15.52
N ASP A 155 7.27 -2.20 16.67
CA ASP A 155 6.72 -3.53 16.92
C ASP A 155 5.18 -3.55 16.85
N VAL A 156 4.52 -2.61 17.52
CA VAL A 156 3.05 -2.49 17.51
C VAL A 156 2.57 -2.03 16.14
N TRP A 157 3.19 -0.98 15.59
CA TRP A 157 2.86 -0.42 14.29
C TRP A 157 3.00 -1.45 13.16
N SER A 158 4.12 -2.18 13.13
CA SER A 158 4.37 -3.17 12.07
C SER A 158 3.38 -4.34 12.11
N ASN A 159 2.97 -4.77 13.30
CA ASN A 159 1.93 -5.79 13.44
C ASN A 159 0.57 -5.29 12.93
N GLY A 160 0.20 -4.05 13.26
CA GLY A 160 -1.02 -3.41 12.74
C GLY A 160 -0.99 -3.29 11.21
N ILE A 161 0.13 -2.83 10.65
CA ILE A 161 0.31 -2.69 9.20
C ILE A 161 0.30 -4.04 8.47
N LYS A 162 0.92 -5.08 9.03
CA LYS A 162 0.84 -6.44 8.46
C LYS A 162 -0.61 -6.95 8.41
N ALA A 163 -1.36 -6.77 9.50
CA ALA A 163 -2.76 -7.16 9.56
C ALA A 163 -3.61 -6.37 8.54
N PHE A 164 -3.39 -5.06 8.47
CA PHE A 164 -4.05 -4.17 7.52
C PHE A 164 -3.76 -4.57 6.06
N MET A 165 -2.49 -4.76 5.71
CA MET A 165 -2.09 -5.18 4.36
C MET A 165 -2.67 -6.56 4.02
N ALA A 166 -2.68 -7.51 4.96
CA ALA A 166 -3.28 -8.82 4.76
C ALA A 166 -4.80 -8.74 4.51
N GLU A 167 -5.53 -7.93 5.28
CA GLU A 167 -6.97 -7.70 5.10
C GLU A 167 -7.26 -7.10 3.71
N LYS A 168 -6.46 -6.14 3.28
CA LYS A 168 -6.58 -5.49 1.97
C LYS A 168 -5.99 -6.32 0.81
N GLY A 169 -5.38 -7.47 1.09
CA GLY A 169 -4.72 -8.31 0.08
C GLY A 169 -3.47 -7.67 -0.55
N ILE A 170 -2.84 -6.72 0.14
CA ILE A 170 -1.64 -6.01 -0.29
C ILE A 170 -0.42 -6.88 0.08
N GLN A 171 0.36 -7.25 -0.93
CA GLN A 171 1.63 -7.98 -0.76
C GLN A 171 2.73 -7.18 -1.45
N PRO A 172 3.28 -6.17 -0.77
CA PRO A 172 4.26 -5.29 -1.37
C PRO A 172 5.59 -6.02 -1.62
N SER A 173 6.22 -5.68 -2.74
CA SER A 173 7.59 -6.04 -3.04
C SER A 173 8.58 -4.97 -2.59
N TRP A 174 8.13 -3.71 -2.50
CA TRP A 174 8.97 -2.56 -2.19
C TRP A 174 8.25 -1.58 -1.26
N ILE A 175 9.00 -0.97 -0.37
CA ILE A 175 8.61 0.25 0.36
C ILE A 175 9.40 1.43 -0.19
N TYR A 176 8.74 2.53 -0.50
CA TYR A 176 9.40 3.76 -0.95
C TYR A 176 9.35 4.80 0.16
N THR A 177 10.49 5.37 0.50
CA THR A 177 10.61 6.42 1.53
C THR A 177 11.72 7.41 1.17
N SER A 178 11.66 8.61 1.74
CA SER A 178 12.77 9.56 1.77
C SER A 178 13.49 9.54 3.12
N GLU A 179 12.92 8.89 4.13
CA GLU A 179 13.49 8.84 5.48
C GLU A 179 14.46 7.65 5.59
N GLU A 180 15.76 7.93 5.43
CA GLU A 180 16.81 6.89 5.43
C GLU A 180 16.87 6.09 6.74
N ALA A 181 16.58 6.74 7.87
CA ALA A 181 16.56 6.09 9.18
C ALA A 181 15.48 5.00 9.32
N ASP A 182 14.41 5.07 8.53
CA ASP A 182 13.30 4.12 8.57
C ASP A 182 13.60 2.86 7.73
N ALA A 183 14.54 2.94 6.79
CA ALA A 183 14.91 1.83 5.92
C ALA A 183 15.26 0.52 6.66
N PRO A 184 16.15 0.52 7.68
CA PRO A 184 16.44 -0.70 8.43
C PRO A 184 15.24 -1.21 9.23
N GLN A 185 14.39 -0.31 9.74
CA GLN A 185 13.21 -0.66 10.53
C GLN A 185 12.16 -1.39 9.69
N TYR A 186 11.94 -0.93 8.46
CA TYR A 186 11.06 -1.63 7.51
C TYR A 186 11.56 -3.04 7.18
N LEU A 187 12.87 -3.20 6.98
CA LEU A 187 13.45 -4.51 6.70
C LEU A 187 13.32 -5.44 7.91
N GLU A 188 13.68 -4.97 9.10
CA GLU A 188 13.62 -5.74 10.34
C GLU A 188 12.18 -6.16 10.68
N HIS A 189 11.25 -5.21 10.67
CA HIS A 189 9.91 -5.43 11.17
C HIS A 189 8.95 -5.97 10.11
N LEU A 190 9.09 -5.59 8.83
CA LEU A 190 8.17 -6.01 7.77
C LEU A 190 8.78 -7.05 6.82
N GLY A 191 10.12 -7.18 6.78
CA GLY A 191 10.80 -8.06 5.84
C GLY A 191 10.71 -7.59 4.39
N ILE A 192 10.56 -6.28 4.16
CA ILE A 192 10.40 -5.68 2.83
C ILE A 192 11.56 -4.73 2.56
N GLU A 193 12.15 -4.83 1.38
CA GLU A 193 13.22 -3.94 0.95
C GLU A 193 12.70 -2.53 0.68
N THR A 194 13.56 -1.55 0.95
CA THR A 194 13.24 -0.13 0.83
C THR A 194 14.00 0.50 -0.34
N VAL A 195 13.30 1.35 -1.07
CA VAL A 195 13.86 2.17 -2.15
C VAL A 195 13.85 3.62 -1.66
N LEU A 196 15.04 4.17 -1.44
CA LEU A 196 15.21 5.56 -1.04
C LEU A 196 14.99 6.48 -2.23
N VAL A 197 14.20 7.53 -2.03
CA VAL A 197 13.95 8.56 -3.04
C VAL A 197 14.27 9.92 -2.47
N ASP A 198 15.30 10.56 -3.03
CA ASP A 198 15.78 11.89 -2.61
C ASP A 198 15.94 12.04 -1.08
N PRO A 199 16.66 11.13 -0.39
CA PRO A 199 16.78 11.16 1.06
C PRO A 199 17.50 12.41 1.58
N GLU A 200 18.46 12.92 0.81
CA GLU A 200 19.18 14.16 1.10
C GLU A 200 18.37 15.43 0.76
N ARG A 201 17.14 15.29 0.23
CA ARG A 201 16.25 16.39 -0.20
C ARG A 201 16.93 17.38 -1.16
N THR A 202 17.80 16.87 -2.04
CA THR A 202 18.55 17.64 -3.03
C THR A 202 17.67 18.14 -4.17
N PHE A 203 16.63 17.39 -4.52
CA PHE A 203 15.69 17.76 -5.56
C PHE A 203 14.49 18.51 -4.98
N MET A 204 13.92 17.99 -3.88
CA MET A 204 12.77 18.58 -3.19
C MET A 204 13.13 18.97 -1.76
N ASN A 205 13.74 20.14 -1.59
CA ASN A 205 14.13 20.67 -0.29
C ASN A 205 12.93 21.22 0.51
N ILE A 206 12.06 20.32 0.97
CA ILE A 206 10.89 20.65 1.79
C ILE A 206 10.48 19.51 2.70
N SER A 207 10.02 19.82 3.91
CA SER A 207 9.40 18.87 4.85
C SER A 207 8.08 19.40 5.42
N GLY A 208 7.25 18.48 5.93
CA GLY A 208 6.02 18.86 6.62
C GLY A 208 6.29 19.74 7.85
N ALA A 209 7.39 19.53 8.58
CA ALA A 209 7.77 20.36 9.71
C ALA A 209 8.05 21.81 9.29
N GLN A 210 8.85 22.01 8.24
CA GLN A 210 9.15 23.34 7.70
C GLN A 210 7.89 24.09 7.25
N ILE A 211 6.95 23.40 6.62
CA ILE A 211 5.67 24.00 6.20
C ILE A 211 4.84 24.38 7.42
N ARG A 212 4.74 23.52 8.44
CA ARG A 212 3.97 23.81 9.65
C ARG A 212 4.52 24.99 10.44
N GLU A 213 5.84 25.15 10.49
CA GLU A 213 6.50 26.28 11.15
C GLU A 213 6.31 27.60 10.38
N ASN A 214 6.33 27.56 9.03
CA ASN A 214 6.19 28.76 8.22
C ASN A 214 5.37 28.53 6.93
N PRO A 215 4.03 28.40 7.04
CA PRO A 215 3.18 28.04 5.90
C PRO A 215 3.26 29.04 4.73
N PHE A 216 3.40 30.34 5.02
CA PHE A 216 3.47 31.38 4.00
C PHE A 216 4.77 31.34 3.20
N ARG A 217 5.91 31.06 3.85
CA ARG A 217 7.21 30.93 3.17
C ARG A 217 7.23 29.79 2.17
N TYR A 218 6.51 28.70 2.46
CA TYR A 218 6.47 27.50 1.64
C TYR A 218 5.18 27.34 0.82
N TRP A 219 4.40 28.41 0.67
CA TRP A 219 3.07 28.39 0.06
C TRP A 219 3.05 27.81 -1.37
N ALA A 220 4.06 28.09 -2.19
CA ALA A 220 4.16 27.56 -3.56
C ALA A 220 4.31 26.03 -3.60
N SER A 221 4.94 25.45 -2.58
CA SER A 221 5.18 24.01 -2.44
C SER A 221 4.04 23.27 -1.71
N ASN A 222 3.00 24.00 -1.29
CA ASN A 222 1.81 23.50 -0.61
C ASN A 222 0.60 23.32 -1.56
N ARG A 223 0.75 23.57 -2.86
CA ARG A 223 -0.30 23.30 -3.85
C ARG A 223 -0.32 21.81 -4.19
N ALA A 224 -1.11 21.06 -3.43
CA ALA A 224 -1.59 19.73 -3.81
C ALA A 224 -2.78 19.81 -4.77
#